data_AF-K2E3C0-F1
#
_entry.id   AF-K2E3C0-F1
#
_cell.length_a   1.000
_cell.length_b   1.000
_cell.length_c   1.000
_cell.angle_alpha   90.00
_cell.angle_beta   90.00
_cell.angle_gamma   90.00
#
_symmetry.space_group_name_H-M   'P 1'
#
loop_
_entity.id
_entity.type
_entity.pdbx_description
1 polymer ?
#
loop_
_entity_poly.entity_id
_entity_poly.type
_entity_poly.pdbx_seq_one_letter_code
_entity_poly.pdbx_strand_id
1 'polypeptide(L)'
;MKFVSKILLIILSVPILVLCVLSINVRLQFLSSDFWIGTFEKADVYTQISTSLSSRLFDKVVAGGGKGSDVAVLSSLISPNILKIFFEENIKSILLYANGKSSEIVVFTPFSTDSILRGVKAEDLGNFSEKMTLDDFLKKFNITGINEKDIQIVSKFGIWSWLFVIGSLSLLALVLVLTYLLTGTGKRLTTMGIELTLSGICVLVVNFLADFIVKSFTENFAGSANVGTSLIAITAPPIIQNITQIWIWFGISSLILGVLLFFIKKPGNSIRRKG
;
A
#
# COMPACT_ATOMS: atom_id res chain seq x y z
N MET A 1 16.83 38.46 8.99
CA MET A 1 16.99 37.08 9.50
C MET A 1 15.66 36.37 9.75
N LYS A 2 14.81 36.83 10.69
CA LYS A 2 13.53 36.13 11.03
C LYS A 2 12.59 35.88 9.84
N PHE A 3 12.55 36.78 8.85
CA PHE A 3 11.75 36.60 7.64
C PHE A 3 12.28 35.47 6.74
N VAL A 4 13.59 35.43 6.50
CA VAL A 4 14.25 34.37 5.72
C VAL A 4 14.06 33.01 6.39
N SER A 5 14.21 32.93 7.71
CA SER A 5 13.99 31.67 8.46
C SER A 5 12.55 31.15 8.31
N LYS A 6 11.55 32.04 8.29
CA LYS A 6 10.14 31.66 8.08
C LYS A 6 9.89 31.10 6.69
N ILE A 7 10.44 31.74 5.65
CA ILE A 7 10.32 31.24 4.28
C ILE A 7 10.95 29.85 4.16
N LEU A 8 12.13 29.65 4.76
CA LEU A 8 12.81 28.36 4.71
C LEU A 8 12.00 27.27 5.42
N LEU A 9 11.41 27.55 6.58
CA LEU A 9 10.53 26.62 7.28
C LEU A 9 9.28 26.29 6.45
N ILE A 10 8.71 27.28 5.74
CA ILE A 10 7.59 27.03 4.81
C ILE A 10 7.99 26.04 3.72
N ILE A 11 9.09 26.30 3.02
CA ILE A 11 9.57 25.44 1.93
C ILE A 11 9.87 24.04 2.44
N LEU A 12 10.42 23.92 3.65
CA LEU A 12 10.78 22.64 4.25
C LEU A 12 9.53 21.86 4.76
N SER A 13 8.49 22.55 5.21
CA SER A 13 7.28 21.91 5.77
C SER A 13 6.55 21.04 4.74
N VAL A 14 6.49 21.47 3.48
CA VAL A 14 5.78 20.77 2.39
C VAL A 14 6.34 19.37 2.14
N PRO A 15 7.63 19.17 1.81
CA PRO A 15 8.18 17.83 1.59
C PRO A 15 8.14 16.96 2.86
N ILE A 16 8.28 17.55 4.06
CA ILE A 16 8.16 16.79 5.31
C ILE A 16 6.74 16.24 5.48
N LEU A 17 5.71 17.05 5.23
CA LEU A 17 4.33 16.60 5.37
C LEU A 17 4.01 15.49 4.37
N VAL A 18 4.49 15.60 3.12
CA VAL A 18 4.38 14.52 2.13
C VAL A 18 5.08 13.24 2.62
N LEU A 19 6.30 13.36 3.17
CA LEU A 19 7.02 12.23 3.76
C LEU A 19 6.27 11.61 4.96
N CYS A 20 5.59 12.41 5.79
CA CYS A 20 4.74 11.90 6.87
C CYS A 20 3.61 11.05 6.32
N VAL A 21 2.84 11.57 5.34
CA VAL A 21 1.73 10.84 4.74
C VAL A 21 2.21 9.54 4.10
N LEU A 22 3.32 9.58 3.37
CA LEU A 22 3.92 8.40 2.75
C LEU A 22 4.36 7.37 3.79
N SER A 23 5.03 7.80 4.87
CA SER A 23 5.48 6.91 5.95
C SER A 23 4.30 6.24 6.66
N ILE A 24 3.23 6.98 6.89
CA ILE A 24 1.99 6.47 7.47
C ILE A 24 1.38 5.38 6.58
N ASN A 25 1.31 5.59 5.25
CA ASN A 25 0.78 4.57 4.35
C ASN A 25 1.66 3.32 4.31
N VAL A 26 2.99 3.47 4.28
CA VAL A 26 3.90 2.32 4.35
C VAL A 26 3.64 1.50 5.61
N ARG A 27 3.53 2.15 6.77
CA ARG A 27 3.36 1.46 8.04
C ARG A 27 1.96 0.88 8.25
N LEU A 28 0.92 1.66 7.98
CA LEU A 28 -0.47 1.34 8.36
C LEU A 28 -1.26 0.66 7.24
N GLN A 29 -0.90 0.89 5.97
CA GLN A 29 -1.56 0.26 4.83
C GLN A 29 -0.69 -0.86 4.25
N PHE A 30 0.48 -0.55 3.68
CA PHE A 30 1.27 -1.54 2.96
C PHE A 30 1.78 -2.69 3.82
N LEU A 31 2.11 -2.43 5.09
CA LEU A 31 2.56 -3.44 6.03
C LEU A 31 1.42 -4.09 6.85
N SER A 32 0.15 -3.83 6.51
CA SER A 32 -1.02 -4.39 7.19
C SER A 32 -1.77 -5.37 6.29
N SER A 33 -1.92 -6.63 6.73
CA SER A 33 -2.69 -7.64 5.97
C SER A 33 -4.13 -7.21 5.74
N ASP A 34 -4.74 -6.57 6.75
CA ASP A 34 -6.15 -6.20 6.71
C ASP A 34 -6.43 -5.15 5.63
N PHE A 35 -5.45 -4.29 5.34
CA PHE A 35 -5.54 -3.34 4.25
C PHE A 35 -5.62 -4.06 2.89
N TRP A 36 -4.71 -5.01 2.63
CA TRP A 36 -4.67 -5.73 1.37
C TRP A 36 -5.91 -6.59 1.17
N ILE A 37 -6.25 -7.39 2.18
CA ILE A 37 -7.41 -8.30 2.15
C ILE A 37 -8.70 -7.49 1.99
N GLY A 38 -8.90 -6.48 2.84
CA GLY A 38 -10.09 -5.64 2.77
C GLY A 38 -10.20 -4.85 1.46
N THR A 39 -9.07 -4.46 0.85
CA THR A 39 -9.05 -3.83 -0.47
C THR A 39 -9.47 -4.82 -1.57
N PHE A 40 -8.93 -6.04 -1.53
CA PHE A 40 -9.20 -7.06 -2.54
C PHE A 40 -10.66 -7.53 -2.49
N GLU A 41 -11.22 -7.69 -1.28
CA GLU A 41 -12.63 -8.03 -1.11
C GLU A 41 -13.56 -6.93 -1.62
N LYS A 42 -13.33 -5.66 -1.24
CA LYS A 42 -14.19 -4.53 -1.65
C LYS A 42 -14.20 -4.30 -3.15
N ALA A 43 -13.08 -4.57 -3.82
CA ALA A 43 -12.93 -4.37 -5.27
C ALA A 43 -13.16 -5.66 -6.08
N ASP A 44 -13.64 -6.74 -5.46
CA ASP A 44 -13.90 -8.02 -6.12
C ASP A 44 -12.71 -8.57 -6.92
N VAL A 45 -11.50 -8.37 -6.40
CA VAL A 45 -10.23 -8.70 -7.08
C VAL A 45 -10.14 -10.20 -7.36
N TYR A 46 -10.58 -11.04 -6.42
CA TYR A 46 -10.51 -12.50 -6.56
C TYR A 46 -11.36 -13.03 -7.72
N THR A 47 -12.56 -12.47 -7.90
CA THR A 47 -13.45 -12.83 -9.01
C THR A 47 -12.87 -12.36 -10.34
N GLN A 48 -12.38 -11.12 -10.41
CA GLN A 48 -11.74 -10.60 -11.61
C GLN A 48 -10.52 -11.43 -12.05
N ILE A 49 -9.67 -11.83 -11.09
CA ILE A 49 -8.54 -12.72 -11.35
C ILE A 49 -9.03 -14.08 -11.84
N SER A 50 -10.03 -14.68 -11.17
CA SER A 50 -10.61 -15.96 -11.55
C SER A 50 -11.12 -15.96 -13.00
N THR A 51 -11.90 -14.95 -13.37
CA THR A 51 -12.44 -14.79 -14.73
C THR A 51 -11.32 -14.60 -15.75
N SER A 52 -10.34 -13.74 -15.45
CA SER A 52 -9.21 -13.47 -16.35
C SER A 52 -8.35 -14.71 -16.61
N LEU A 53 -8.01 -15.45 -15.54
CA LEU A 53 -7.26 -16.69 -15.65
C LEU A 53 -8.06 -17.78 -16.38
N SER A 54 -9.37 -17.90 -16.11
CA SER A 54 -10.24 -18.89 -16.76
C SER A 54 -10.36 -18.64 -18.25
N SER A 55 -10.56 -17.39 -18.67
CA SER A 55 -10.60 -17.02 -20.09
C SER A 55 -9.30 -17.38 -20.79
N ARG A 56 -8.14 -17.06 -20.20
CA ARG A 56 -6.84 -17.37 -20.79
C ARG A 56 -6.55 -18.86 -20.86
N LEU A 57 -6.99 -19.60 -19.84
CA LEU A 57 -6.85 -21.05 -19.82
C LEU A 57 -7.71 -21.68 -20.93
N PHE A 58 -8.94 -21.18 -21.12
CA PHE A 58 -9.79 -21.58 -22.24
C PHE A 58 -9.12 -21.33 -23.58
N ASP A 59 -8.63 -20.11 -23.82
CA ASP A 59 -7.98 -19.74 -25.08
C ASP A 59 -6.76 -20.61 -25.38
N LYS A 60 -5.93 -20.90 -24.37
CA LYS A 60 -4.75 -21.77 -24.53
C LYS A 60 -5.10 -23.22 -24.80
N VAL A 61 -6.12 -23.77 -24.13
CA VAL A 61 -6.55 -25.16 -24.33
C VAL A 61 -7.13 -25.35 -25.72
N VAL A 62 -7.99 -24.42 -26.17
CA VAL A 62 -8.58 -24.46 -27.53
C VAL A 62 -7.50 -24.27 -28.60
N ALA A 63 -6.58 -23.31 -28.42
CA ALA A 63 -5.47 -23.11 -29.35
C ALA A 63 -4.53 -24.33 -29.42
N GLY A 64 -4.40 -25.09 -28.33
CA GLY A 64 -3.67 -26.36 -28.27
C GLY A 64 -4.42 -27.58 -28.84
N GLY A 65 -5.64 -27.39 -29.36
CA GLY A 65 -6.47 -28.47 -29.92
C GLY A 65 -7.28 -29.27 -28.90
N GLY A 66 -7.34 -28.82 -27.64
CA GLY A 66 -8.16 -29.42 -26.58
C GLY A 66 -9.65 -29.05 -26.68
N LYS A 67 -10.50 -29.75 -25.92
CA LYS A 67 -11.95 -29.48 -25.88
C LYS A 67 -12.28 -28.48 -24.75
N GLY A 68 -13.28 -27.63 -24.98
CA GLY A 68 -13.76 -26.69 -23.96
C GLY A 68 -14.26 -27.37 -22.68
N SER A 69 -14.65 -28.64 -22.73
CA SER A 69 -15.00 -29.45 -21.56
C SER A 69 -13.82 -29.71 -20.62
N ASP A 70 -12.59 -29.79 -21.16
CA ASP A 70 -11.38 -30.08 -20.38
C ASP A 70 -10.97 -28.85 -19.54
N VAL A 71 -11.38 -27.67 -19.99
CA VAL A 71 -11.19 -26.39 -19.30
C VAL A 71 -12.01 -26.33 -18.01
N ALA A 72 -13.20 -26.94 -17.96
CA ALA A 72 -14.10 -26.86 -16.80
C ALA A 72 -13.47 -27.42 -15.51
N VAL A 73 -12.70 -28.51 -15.62
CA VAL A 73 -12.00 -29.11 -14.49
C VAL A 73 -10.87 -28.19 -14.00
N LEU A 74 -10.06 -27.65 -14.92
CA LEU A 74 -8.96 -26.74 -14.58
C LEU A 74 -9.44 -25.38 -14.06
N SER A 75 -10.55 -24.87 -14.60
CA SER A 75 -11.14 -23.60 -14.15
C SER A 75 -11.78 -23.70 -12.77
N SER A 76 -12.23 -24.88 -12.34
CA SER A 76 -12.68 -25.10 -10.96
C SER A 76 -11.57 -24.91 -9.91
N LEU A 77 -10.30 -25.14 -10.29
CA LEU A 77 -9.11 -24.96 -9.43
C LEU A 77 -8.71 -23.47 -9.27
N ILE A 78 -9.20 -22.59 -10.13
CA ILE A 78 -8.95 -21.13 -10.06
C ILE A 78 -10.21 -20.37 -9.65
N SER A 79 -11.09 -21.00 -8.89
CA SER A 79 -12.31 -20.36 -8.38
C SER A 79 -11.98 -19.18 -7.45
N PRO A 80 -12.87 -18.18 -7.32
CA PRO A 80 -12.64 -17.02 -6.48
C PRO A 80 -12.34 -17.38 -5.02
N ASN A 81 -12.99 -18.42 -4.48
CA ASN A 81 -12.78 -18.86 -3.10
C ASN A 81 -11.38 -19.46 -2.88
N ILE A 82 -10.90 -20.27 -3.82
CA ILE A 82 -9.55 -20.85 -3.73
C ILE A 82 -8.50 -19.74 -3.86
N LEU A 83 -8.68 -18.84 -4.83
CA LEU A 83 -7.79 -17.69 -4.99
C LEU A 83 -7.78 -16.81 -3.74
N LYS A 84 -8.94 -16.56 -3.13
CA LYS A 84 -9.04 -15.82 -1.88
C LYS A 84 -8.16 -16.44 -0.79
N ILE A 85 -8.35 -17.72 -0.49
CA ILE A 85 -7.55 -18.42 0.53
C ILE A 85 -6.06 -18.37 0.19
N PHE A 86 -5.71 -18.64 -1.07
CA PHE A 86 -4.33 -18.59 -1.54
C PHE A 86 -3.70 -17.21 -1.33
N PHE A 87 -4.31 -16.15 -1.83
CA PHE A 87 -3.79 -14.80 -1.69
C PHE A 87 -3.72 -14.36 -0.24
N GLU A 88 -4.75 -14.62 0.56
CA GLU A 88 -4.78 -14.19 1.96
C GLU A 88 -3.69 -14.83 2.82
N GLU A 89 -3.53 -16.16 2.74
CA GLU A 89 -2.50 -16.86 3.52
C GLU A 89 -1.10 -16.40 3.12
N ASN A 90 -0.85 -16.23 1.82
CA ASN A 90 0.45 -15.77 1.33
C ASN A 90 0.72 -14.29 1.66
N ILE A 91 -0.27 -13.40 1.53
CA ILE A 91 -0.15 -11.99 1.92
C ILE A 91 0.15 -11.89 3.43
N LYS A 92 -0.58 -12.62 4.28
CA LYS A 92 -0.33 -12.64 5.72
C LYS A 92 1.10 -13.09 6.02
N SER A 93 1.55 -14.19 5.40
CA SER A 93 2.89 -14.72 5.60
C SER A 93 3.99 -13.75 5.18
N ILE A 94 3.88 -13.16 3.97
CA ILE A 94 4.81 -12.15 3.46
C ILE A 94 4.86 -10.94 4.39
N LEU A 95 3.71 -10.46 4.87
CA LEU A 95 3.65 -9.29 5.73
C LEU A 95 4.11 -9.56 7.16
N LEU A 96 3.92 -10.78 7.69
CA LEU A 96 4.51 -11.19 8.96
C LEU A 96 6.04 -11.16 8.87
N TYR A 97 6.59 -11.73 7.80
CA TYR A 97 8.01 -11.66 7.52
C TYR A 97 8.50 -10.22 7.35
N ALA A 98 7.85 -9.41 6.52
CA ALA A 98 8.22 -8.02 6.28
C ALA A 98 8.15 -7.14 7.53
N ASN A 99 7.28 -7.49 8.49
CA ASN A 99 7.20 -6.84 9.79
C ASN A 99 8.23 -7.35 10.82
N GLY A 100 9.08 -8.32 10.46
CA GLY A 100 10.03 -8.96 11.36
C GLY A 100 9.37 -9.86 12.41
N LYS A 101 8.11 -10.26 12.20
CA LYS A 101 7.36 -11.15 13.10
C LYS A 101 7.58 -12.64 12.79
N SER A 102 8.11 -12.95 11.61
CA SER A 102 8.50 -14.30 11.18
C SER A 102 9.93 -14.27 10.68
N SER A 103 10.69 -15.34 10.93
CA SER A 103 12.04 -15.53 10.38
C SER A 103 12.04 -15.98 8.92
N GLU A 104 10.92 -16.48 8.42
CA GLU A 104 10.79 -17.05 7.08
C GLU A 104 9.42 -16.72 6.45
N ILE A 105 9.38 -16.72 5.12
CA ILE A 105 8.13 -16.66 4.36
C ILE A 105 7.63 -18.09 4.16
N VAL A 106 6.47 -18.41 4.74
CA VAL A 106 5.74 -19.66 4.49
C VAL A 106 4.83 -19.46 3.29
N VAL A 107 5.05 -20.21 2.22
CA VAL A 107 4.19 -20.19 1.04
C VAL A 107 3.08 -21.22 1.23
N PHE A 108 1.85 -20.75 1.10
CA PHE A 108 0.67 -21.61 1.06
C PHE A 108 0.35 -21.96 -0.39
N THR A 109 0.25 -23.25 -0.68
CA THR A 109 -0.24 -23.75 -1.97
C THR A 109 -1.58 -24.44 -1.74
N PRO A 110 -2.62 -24.08 -2.52
CA PRO A 110 -3.95 -24.61 -2.28
C PRO A 110 -4.06 -26.10 -2.68
N PHE A 111 -3.07 -26.62 -3.42
CA PHE A 111 -3.06 -27.98 -3.92
C PHE A 111 -1.65 -28.57 -3.84
N SER A 112 -1.55 -29.82 -3.40
CA SER A 112 -0.35 -30.64 -3.58
C SER A 112 -0.25 -31.14 -5.03
N THR A 113 0.95 -31.26 -5.57
CA THR A 113 1.16 -31.76 -6.95
C THR A 113 0.51 -33.13 -7.18
N ASP A 114 0.49 -33.98 -6.15
CA ASP A 114 -0.12 -35.31 -6.18
C ASP A 114 -1.65 -35.29 -6.24
N SER A 115 -2.30 -34.28 -5.67
CA SER A 115 -3.78 -34.18 -5.67
C SER A 115 -4.33 -33.65 -7.00
N ILE A 116 -3.59 -32.77 -7.68
CA ILE A 116 -3.93 -32.31 -9.04
C ILE A 116 -3.90 -33.48 -10.04
N LEU A 117 -2.86 -34.32 -9.97
CA LEU A 117 -2.68 -35.46 -10.87
C LEU A 117 -3.71 -36.57 -10.68
N ARG A 118 -4.35 -36.64 -9.50
CA ARG A 118 -5.37 -37.65 -9.16
C ARG A 118 -6.80 -37.22 -9.49
N GLY A 119 -7.01 -36.03 -10.04
CA GLY A 119 -8.34 -35.56 -10.45
C GLY A 119 -9.31 -35.33 -9.29
N VAL A 120 -8.78 -34.95 -8.12
CA VAL A 120 -9.59 -34.68 -6.92
C VAL A 120 -10.51 -33.48 -7.18
N LYS A 121 -11.79 -33.61 -6.82
CA LYS A 121 -12.80 -32.55 -6.99
C LYS A 121 -12.49 -31.35 -6.10
N ALA A 122 -12.85 -30.15 -6.57
CA ALA A 122 -12.63 -28.86 -5.91
C ALA A 122 -13.03 -28.81 -4.42
N GLU A 123 -14.06 -29.59 -4.06
CA GLU A 123 -14.69 -29.63 -2.74
C GLU A 123 -13.84 -30.36 -1.67
N ASP A 124 -12.96 -31.28 -2.07
CA ASP A 124 -12.11 -32.06 -1.15
C ASP A 124 -10.71 -31.45 -0.95
N LEU A 125 -10.42 -30.32 -1.63
CA LEU A 125 -9.08 -29.75 -1.75
C LEU A 125 -8.53 -29.10 -0.47
N GLY A 126 -9.38 -28.78 0.51
CA GLY A 126 -8.95 -28.23 1.80
C GLY A 126 -7.95 -29.15 2.55
N ASN A 127 -8.06 -30.46 2.36
CA ASN A 127 -7.20 -31.47 2.99
C ASN A 127 -5.87 -31.71 2.24
N PHE A 128 -5.67 -31.11 1.07
CA PHE A 128 -4.49 -31.29 0.23
C PHE A 128 -3.65 -30.02 0.08
N SER A 129 -3.95 -28.99 0.88
CA SER A 129 -3.14 -27.79 0.92
C SER A 129 -1.77 -28.08 1.55
N GLU A 130 -0.75 -27.42 1.02
CA GLU A 130 0.64 -27.62 1.46
C GLU A 130 1.23 -26.27 1.85
N LYS A 131 1.84 -26.23 3.04
CA LYS A 131 2.63 -25.10 3.54
C LYS A 131 4.10 -25.50 3.48
N MET A 132 4.92 -24.69 2.83
CA MET A 132 6.36 -24.92 2.72
C MET A 132 7.11 -23.59 2.85
N THR A 133 8.40 -23.64 3.13
CA THR A 133 9.22 -22.43 3.11
C THR A 133 9.32 -21.87 1.69
N LEU A 134 9.59 -20.57 1.53
CA LEU A 134 9.81 -19.98 0.21
C LEU A 134 10.96 -20.69 -0.53
N ASP A 135 12.04 -21.05 0.16
CA ASP A 135 13.16 -21.76 -0.46
C ASP A 135 12.74 -23.14 -1.00
N ASP A 136 11.96 -23.89 -0.23
CA ASP A 136 11.42 -25.17 -0.68
C ASP A 136 10.46 -24.99 -1.85
N PHE A 137 9.62 -23.95 -1.84
CA PHE A 137 8.74 -23.60 -2.94
C PHE A 137 9.53 -23.30 -4.22
N LEU A 138 10.55 -22.45 -4.14
CA LEU A 138 11.38 -22.07 -5.29
C LEU A 138 12.12 -23.28 -5.87
N LYS A 139 12.66 -24.15 -5.02
CA LYS A 139 13.30 -25.41 -5.43
C LYS A 139 12.29 -26.36 -6.07
N LYS A 140 11.12 -26.57 -5.45
CA LYS A 140 10.08 -27.49 -5.91
C LYS A 140 9.52 -27.11 -7.28
N PHE A 141 9.35 -25.83 -7.55
CA PHE A 141 8.82 -25.31 -8.81
C PHE A 141 9.89 -24.84 -9.81
N ASN A 142 11.18 -25.12 -9.52
CA ASN A 142 12.32 -24.74 -10.36
C ASN A 142 12.34 -23.24 -10.74
N ILE A 143 12.01 -22.37 -9.78
CA ILE A 143 11.99 -20.92 -9.96
C ILE A 143 13.39 -20.39 -9.69
N THR A 144 14.01 -19.81 -10.71
CA THR A 144 15.36 -19.23 -10.65
C THR A 144 15.31 -17.71 -10.77
N GLY A 145 16.35 -17.03 -10.29
CA GLY A 145 16.48 -15.56 -10.40
C GLY A 145 15.99 -14.77 -9.19
N ILE A 146 15.61 -15.44 -8.09
CA ILE A 146 15.31 -14.78 -6.81
C ILE A 146 16.54 -14.90 -5.90
N ASN A 147 17.10 -13.77 -5.50
CA ASN A 147 18.26 -13.71 -4.61
C ASN A 147 17.78 -13.65 -3.15
N GLU A 148 18.25 -14.60 -2.33
CA GLU A 148 17.89 -14.70 -0.91
C GLU A 148 18.22 -13.40 -0.15
N LYS A 149 19.31 -12.71 -0.52
CA LYS A 149 19.69 -11.43 0.08
C LYS A 149 18.66 -10.33 -0.13
N ASP A 150 17.98 -10.33 -1.28
CA ASP A 150 16.96 -9.32 -1.60
C ASP A 150 15.71 -9.54 -0.75
N ILE A 151 15.37 -10.81 -0.46
CA ILE A 151 14.29 -11.18 0.46
C ILE A 151 14.67 -10.82 1.90
N GLN A 152 15.90 -11.07 2.34
CA GLN A 152 16.34 -10.78 3.71
C GLN A 152 16.18 -9.29 4.09
N ILE A 153 16.34 -8.37 3.13
CA ILE A 153 16.11 -6.94 3.36
C ILE A 153 14.65 -6.65 3.71
N VAL A 154 13.71 -7.40 3.12
CA VAL A 154 12.27 -7.23 3.33
C VAL A 154 11.90 -7.39 4.80
N SER A 155 12.54 -8.31 5.52
CA SER A 155 12.27 -8.57 6.95
C SER A 155 12.45 -7.34 7.86
N LYS A 156 13.26 -6.37 7.43
CA LYS A 156 13.58 -5.18 8.21
C LYS A 156 12.64 -4.01 7.94
N PHE A 157 11.78 -4.09 6.91
CA PHE A 157 10.89 -2.97 6.55
C PHE A 157 9.96 -2.58 7.69
N GLY A 158 9.50 -3.53 8.49
CA GLY A 158 8.69 -3.27 9.69
C GLY A 158 9.33 -2.26 10.64
N ILE A 159 10.60 -2.47 10.98
CA ILE A 159 11.35 -1.62 11.91
C ILE A 159 11.65 -0.26 11.25
N TRP A 160 12.14 -0.26 10.01
CA TRP A 160 12.44 0.98 9.30
C TRP A 160 11.20 1.85 9.09
N SER A 161 10.04 1.25 8.82
CA SER A 161 8.78 1.99 8.66
C SER A 161 8.39 2.76 9.92
N TRP A 162 8.60 2.19 11.12
CA TRP A 162 8.38 2.90 12.38
C TRP A 162 9.34 4.06 12.56
N LEU A 163 10.61 3.87 12.24
CA LEU A 163 11.61 4.94 12.29
C LEU A 163 11.25 6.08 11.34
N PHE A 164 10.78 5.78 10.13
CA PHE A 164 10.31 6.80 9.18
C PHE A 164 9.06 7.53 9.68
N VAL A 165 8.08 6.82 10.25
CA VAL A 165 6.88 7.45 10.83
C VAL A 165 7.25 8.37 11.99
N ILE A 166 8.00 7.88 12.97
CA ILE A 166 8.39 8.66 14.15
C ILE A 166 9.28 9.83 13.72
N GLY A 167 10.30 9.58 12.91
CA GLY A 167 11.23 10.60 12.45
C GLY A 167 10.55 11.71 11.65
N SER A 168 9.67 11.38 10.70
CA SER A 168 8.94 12.37 9.92
C SER A 168 7.97 13.18 10.78
N LEU A 169 7.20 12.55 11.68
CA LEU A 169 6.29 13.24 12.59
C LEU A 169 7.03 14.15 13.58
N SER A 170 8.15 13.68 14.16
CA SER A 170 8.99 14.50 15.04
C SER A 170 9.56 15.71 14.30
N LEU A 171 10.01 15.53 13.06
CA LEU A 171 10.53 16.62 12.25
C LEU A 171 9.43 17.63 11.88
N LEU A 172 8.23 17.16 11.53
CA LEU A 172 7.08 18.04 11.27
C LEU A 172 6.70 18.84 12.51
N ALA A 173 6.61 18.19 13.67
CA ALA A 173 6.34 18.84 14.95
C ALA A 173 7.41 19.88 15.28
N LEU A 174 8.69 19.57 15.05
CA LEU A 174 9.79 20.51 15.25
C LEU A 174 9.65 21.75 14.36
N VAL A 175 9.35 21.57 13.07
CA VAL A 175 9.14 22.70 12.14
C VAL A 175 7.99 23.58 12.62
N LEU A 176 6.85 22.99 12.99
CA LEU A 176 5.71 23.73 13.52
C LEU A 176 6.06 24.49 14.80
N VAL A 177 6.77 23.87 15.74
CA VAL A 177 7.21 24.53 16.98
C VAL A 177 8.15 25.70 16.67
N LEU A 178 9.12 25.52 15.77
CA LEU A 178 10.03 26.60 15.36
C LEU A 178 9.26 27.76 14.72
N THR A 179 8.30 27.48 13.83
CA THR A 179 7.46 28.52 13.21
C THR A 179 6.60 29.25 14.27
N TYR A 180 6.07 28.52 15.25
CA TYR A 180 5.34 29.10 16.38
C TYR A 180 6.23 30.02 17.24
N LEU A 181 7.46 29.61 17.55
CA LEU A 181 8.43 30.39 18.32
C LEU A 181 8.87 31.66 17.58
N LEU A 182 9.04 31.60 16.25
CA LEU A 182 9.34 32.76 15.40
C LEU A 182 8.16 33.72 15.25
N THR A 183 6.95 33.32 15.65
CA THR A 183 5.78 34.19 15.65
C THR A 183 5.75 35.05 16.92
N GLY A 184 5.66 36.36 16.73
CA GLY A 184 5.59 37.31 17.85
C GLY A 184 4.30 37.15 18.65
N THR A 185 4.35 37.45 19.96
CA THR A 185 3.17 37.48 20.82
C THR A 185 2.12 38.47 20.30
N GLY A 186 0.85 38.11 20.38
CA GLY A 186 -0.26 38.91 19.86
C GLY A 186 -0.38 38.94 18.33
N LYS A 187 0.61 38.42 17.59
CA LYS A 187 0.52 38.28 16.13
C LYS A 187 -0.28 37.03 15.76
N ARG A 188 -0.93 37.09 14.60
CA ARG A 188 -1.63 35.94 14.00
C ARG A 188 -0.64 34.87 13.56
N LEU A 189 -1.05 33.60 13.61
CA LEU A 189 -0.26 32.44 13.18
C LEU A 189 -0.22 32.28 11.65
N THR A 190 -0.13 33.40 10.91
CA THR A 190 -0.21 33.44 9.45
C THR A 190 0.84 32.58 8.77
N THR A 191 2.04 32.46 9.36
CA THR A 191 3.12 31.66 8.78
C THR A 191 2.75 30.18 8.81
N MET A 192 2.33 29.65 9.96
CA MET A 192 1.86 28.26 10.08
C MET A 192 0.60 28.01 9.23
N GLY A 193 -0.28 29.02 9.11
CA GLY A 193 -1.43 28.95 8.22
C GLY A 193 -1.02 28.74 6.76
N ILE A 194 -0.03 29.51 6.27
CA ILE A 194 0.53 29.36 4.91
C ILE A 194 1.18 27.98 4.74
N GLU A 195 1.98 27.52 5.72
CA GLU A 195 2.66 26.21 5.71
C GLU A 195 1.67 25.06 5.48
N LEU A 196 0.66 24.96 6.33
CA LEU A 196 -0.34 23.89 6.25
C LEU A 196 -1.23 24.00 5.02
N THR A 197 -1.58 25.22 4.62
CA THR A 197 -2.40 25.43 3.41
C THR A 197 -1.63 24.98 2.17
N LEU A 198 -0.38 25.44 1.99
CA LEU A 198 0.46 25.03 0.86
C LEU A 198 0.71 23.52 0.86
N SER A 199 1.04 22.94 2.03
CA SER A 199 1.25 21.50 2.16
C SER A 199 -0.02 20.72 1.79
N GLY A 200 -1.20 21.19 2.23
CA GLY A 200 -2.48 20.59 1.90
C GLY A 200 -2.78 20.64 0.40
N ILE A 201 -2.54 21.78 -0.26
CA ILE A 201 -2.65 21.91 -1.72
C ILE A 201 -1.71 20.91 -2.41
N CYS A 202 -0.44 20.85 -2.00
CA CYS A 202 0.54 19.94 -2.60
C CYS A 202 0.13 18.47 -2.45
N VAL A 203 -0.35 18.05 -1.28
CA VAL A 203 -0.84 16.68 -1.07
C VAL A 203 -2.02 16.36 -1.99
N LEU A 204 -2.96 17.30 -2.18
CA LEU A 204 -4.09 17.12 -3.11
C LEU A 204 -3.65 17.09 -4.57
N VAL A 205 -2.64 17.87 -4.96
CA VAL A 205 -2.06 17.81 -6.31
C VAL A 205 -1.41 16.46 -6.56
N VAL A 206 -0.63 15.94 -5.59
CA VAL A 206 -0.04 14.59 -5.70
C VAL A 206 -1.13 13.52 -5.81
N ASN A 207 -2.22 13.67 -5.06
CA ASN A 207 -3.38 12.79 -5.16
C ASN A 207 -3.98 12.78 -6.58
N PHE A 208 -4.18 13.95 -7.17
CA PHE A 208 -4.68 14.08 -8.55
C PHE A 208 -3.72 13.43 -9.56
N LEU A 209 -2.41 13.58 -9.37
CA LEU A 209 -1.41 12.91 -10.20
C LEU A 209 -1.44 11.38 -10.03
N ALA A 210 -1.81 10.86 -8.86
CA ALA A 210 -1.93 9.43 -8.64
C ALA A 210 -2.99 8.79 -9.54
N ASP A 211 -4.14 9.45 -9.76
CA ASP A 211 -5.18 8.95 -10.67
C ASP A 211 -4.67 8.88 -12.12
N PHE A 212 -3.87 9.87 -12.54
CA PHE A 212 -3.21 9.85 -13.85
C PHE A 212 -2.22 8.68 -13.98
N ILE A 213 -1.47 8.41 -12.90
CA ILE A 213 -0.57 7.27 -12.82
C ILE A 213 -1.36 5.96 -12.93
N VAL A 214 -2.44 5.78 -12.16
CA VAL A 214 -3.29 4.58 -12.21
C VAL A 214 -3.76 4.31 -13.63
N LYS A 215 -4.30 5.35 -14.29
CA LYS A 215 -4.79 5.24 -15.67
C LYS A 215 -3.69 4.79 -16.62
N SER A 216 -2.53 5.45 -16.55
CA SER A 216 -1.35 5.12 -17.37
C SER A 216 -0.84 3.70 -17.12
N PHE A 217 -0.87 3.22 -15.87
CA PHE A 217 -0.51 1.84 -15.54
C PHE A 217 -1.54 0.86 -16.12
N THR A 218 -2.84 1.10 -15.91
CA THR A 218 -3.88 0.19 -16.40
C THR A 218 -3.93 0.06 -17.91
N GLU A 219 -3.75 1.16 -18.65
CA GLU A 219 -3.80 1.15 -20.12
C GLU A 219 -2.63 0.34 -20.72
N ASN A 220 -1.45 0.39 -20.10
CA ASN A 220 -0.27 -0.33 -20.58
C ASN A 220 -0.27 -1.84 -20.22
N PHE A 221 -1.04 -2.24 -19.21
CA PHE A 221 -1.11 -3.63 -18.76
C PHE A 221 -2.40 -4.36 -19.16
N ALA A 222 -3.45 -3.62 -19.55
CA ALA A 222 -4.68 -4.21 -20.06
C ALA A 222 -4.41 -4.97 -21.37
N GLY A 223 -4.76 -6.26 -21.40
CA GLY A 223 -4.60 -7.11 -22.59
C GLY A 223 -3.20 -7.67 -22.81
N SER A 224 -2.27 -7.50 -21.87
CA SER A 224 -0.91 -8.07 -22.00
C SER A 224 -0.93 -9.60 -22.08
N ALA A 225 -0.02 -10.21 -22.85
CA ALA A 225 0.09 -11.67 -22.96
C ALA A 225 0.60 -12.33 -21.66
N ASN A 226 1.34 -11.59 -20.83
CA ASN A 226 1.93 -12.09 -19.60
C ASN A 226 0.93 -12.04 -18.43
N VAL A 227 0.69 -13.20 -17.81
CA VAL A 227 -0.25 -13.36 -16.68
C VAL A 227 0.08 -12.42 -15.52
N GLY A 228 1.37 -12.28 -15.16
CA GLY A 228 1.79 -11.41 -14.06
C GLY A 228 1.41 -9.95 -14.28
N THR A 229 1.62 -9.44 -15.49
CA THR A 229 1.20 -8.07 -15.85
C THR A 229 -0.32 -7.88 -15.83
N SER A 230 -1.09 -8.91 -16.21
CA SER A 230 -2.56 -8.85 -16.10
C SER A 230 -3.05 -8.87 -14.66
N LEU A 231 -2.37 -9.62 -13.78
CA LEU A 231 -2.67 -9.60 -12.34
C LEU A 231 -2.39 -8.22 -11.74
N ILE A 232 -1.31 -7.56 -12.16
CA ILE A 232 -1.00 -6.18 -11.75
C ILE A 232 -2.11 -5.23 -12.20
N ALA A 233 -2.61 -5.36 -13.44
CA ALA A 233 -3.70 -4.53 -13.95
C ALA A 233 -5.00 -4.64 -13.13
N ILE A 234 -5.28 -5.81 -12.56
CA ILE A 234 -6.45 -6.05 -11.71
C ILE A 234 -6.21 -5.57 -10.27
N THR A 235 -5.02 -5.82 -9.72
CA THR A 235 -4.72 -5.59 -8.29
C THR A 235 -4.29 -4.16 -7.98
N ALA A 236 -3.50 -3.52 -8.85
CA ALA A 236 -2.91 -2.21 -8.56
C ALA A 236 -3.93 -1.06 -8.43
N PRO A 237 -4.97 -0.95 -9.30
CA PRO A 237 -5.92 0.16 -9.21
C PRO A 237 -6.63 0.28 -7.87
N PRO A 238 -7.26 -0.78 -7.30
CA PRO A 238 -7.96 -0.66 -6.03
C PRO A 238 -7.02 -0.38 -4.87
N ILE A 239 -5.77 -0.87 -4.91
CA ILE A 239 -4.74 -0.53 -3.91
C ILE A 239 -4.43 0.96 -3.95
N ILE A 240 -4.13 1.50 -5.13
CA ILE A 240 -3.76 2.90 -5.28
C ILE A 240 -4.93 3.80 -4.88
N GLN A 241 -6.16 3.48 -5.27
CA GLN A 241 -7.37 4.22 -4.89
C GLN A 241 -7.59 4.28 -3.36
N ASN A 242 -7.40 3.15 -2.65
CA ASN A 242 -7.54 3.15 -1.18
C ASN A 242 -6.40 3.89 -0.48
N ILE A 243 -5.20 3.93 -1.07
CA ILE A 243 -4.08 4.73 -0.56
C ILE A 243 -4.40 6.21 -0.73
N THR A 244 -4.77 6.64 -1.93
CA THR A 244 -5.03 8.04 -2.27
C THR A 244 -6.15 8.64 -1.43
N GLN A 245 -7.15 7.84 -1.03
CA GLN A 245 -8.20 8.30 -0.13
C GLN A 245 -7.68 8.90 1.20
N ILE A 246 -6.62 8.33 1.80
CA ILE A 246 -6.01 8.91 3.02
C ILE A 246 -5.33 10.25 2.72
N TRP A 247 -4.70 10.39 1.55
CA TRP A 247 -4.06 11.65 1.13
C TRP A 247 -5.08 12.77 1.00
N ILE A 248 -6.27 12.47 0.46
CA ILE A 248 -7.37 13.44 0.38
C ILE A 248 -7.74 13.94 1.77
N TRP A 249 -7.95 13.04 2.74
CA TRP A 249 -8.30 13.42 4.11
C TRP A 249 -7.21 14.26 4.78
N PHE A 250 -5.93 13.89 4.61
CA PHE A 250 -4.81 14.69 5.11
C PHE A 250 -4.74 16.07 4.45
N GLY A 251 -4.88 16.13 3.13
CA GLY A 251 -4.86 17.37 2.36
C GLY A 251 -5.96 18.34 2.78
N ILE A 252 -7.20 17.86 2.86
CA ILE A 252 -8.36 18.65 3.32
C ILE A 252 -8.18 19.10 4.77
N SER A 253 -7.76 18.21 5.67
CA SER A 253 -7.55 18.55 7.08
C SER A 253 -6.46 19.61 7.24
N SER A 254 -5.37 19.50 6.49
CA SER A 254 -4.28 20.49 6.46
C SER A 254 -4.74 21.84 5.92
N LEU A 255 -5.56 21.86 4.87
CA LEU A 255 -6.18 23.07 4.33
C LEU A 255 -7.07 23.77 5.36
N ILE A 256 -8.01 23.04 5.97
CA ILE A 256 -8.94 23.59 6.96
C ILE A 256 -8.15 24.17 8.14
N LEU A 257 -7.22 23.39 8.69
CA LEU A 257 -6.39 23.83 9.81
C LEU A 257 -5.54 25.05 9.43
N GLY A 258 -4.96 25.05 8.23
CA GLY A 258 -4.19 26.18 7.69
C GLY A 258 -5.02 27.46 7.60
N VAL A 259 -6.25 27.37 7.07
CA VAL A 259 -7.18 28.51 6.98
C VAL A 259 -7.55 29.04 8.38
N LEU A 260 -7.84 28.15 9.33
CA LEU A 260 -8.18 28.53 10.71
C LEU A 260 -7.04 29.29 11.41
N LEU A 261 -5.78 28.89 11.18
CA LEU A 261 -4.62 29.54 11.80
C LEU A 261 -4.41 31.00 11.37
N PHE A 262 -4.97 31.44 10.24
CA PHE A 262 -4.95 32.87 9.87
C PHE A 262 -5.75 33.73 10.84
N PHE A 263 -6.75 33.18 11.51
CA PHE A 263 -7.62 33.89 12.44
C PHE A 263 -7.14 33.81 13.90
N ILE A 264 -6.29 32.83 14.22
CA ILE A 264 -5.80 32.60 15.58
C ILE A 264 -4.58 33.49 15.88
N LYS A 265 -4.62 34.19 17.02
CA LYS A 265 -3.49 34.99 17.54
C LYS A 265 -2.72 34.19 18.58
N LYS A 266 -1.39 34.35 18.57
CA LYS A 266 -0.53 33.80 19.61
C LYS A 266 -0.83 34.48 20.96
N PRO A 267 -1.16 33.74 22.02
CA PRO A 267 -1.45 34.33 23.33
C PRO A 267 -0.21 35.09 23.86
N GLY A 268 -0.45 36.22 24.50
CA GLY A 268 0.58 36.93 25.25
C GLY A 268 0.64 36.40 26.68
N ASN A 269 1.85 36.20 27.21
CA ASN A 269 2.03 35.92 28.64
C ASN A 269 1.71 37.19 29.45
N SER A 270 0.43 37.46 29.70
CA SER A 270 0.03 38.40 30.75
C SER A 270 0.15 37.68 32.09
N ILE A 271 1.38 37.42 32.54
CA ILE A 271 1.61 37.20 33.96
C ILE A 271 1.35 38.57 34.60
N ARG A 272 0.11 38.79 35.01
CA ARG A 272 -0.26 39.85 35.95
C ARG A 272 0.61 39.63 37.19
N ARG A 273 1.74 40.34 37.29
CA ARG A 273 2.31 40.69 38.59
C ARG A 273 1.27 41.56 39.28
N LYS A 274 0.37 40.93 40.05
CA LYS A 274 -0.34 41.64 41.11
C LYS A 274 0.72 41.92 42.17
N GLY A 275 1.11 43.19 42.28
CA GLY A 275 1.76 43.73 43.46
C GLY A 275 0.77 43.81 44.61
#